data_AF-U3CHF1-F1
#
_entry.id   AF-U3CHF1-F1
#
_cell.length_a   1.000
_cell.length_b   1.000
_cell.length_c   1.000
_cell.angle_alpha   90.00
_cell.angle_beta   90.00
_cell.angle_gamma   90.00
#
_symmetry.space_group_name_H-M   'P 1'
#
loop_
_entity.id
_entity.type
_entity.pdbx_description
1 polymer ?
#
loop_
_entity_poly.entity_id
_entity_poly.type
_entity_poly.pdbx_seq_one_letter_code
_entity_poly.pdbx_strand_id
1 'polypeptide(L)'
;MVDFFNSKKFIRTGNHINSKVGSGGILIERKSGRHISFSSAYSCDENLKIYEKGYLKYEDWDIEITKISNLRVTVDALLKLKLSFVVPEEANGTIWKIPRTYKYKELKRKLAKLPVKFNVGNLYFLCKELDTLKILGCCEFKLMENMGCKNDI
;
A
#
# COMPACT_ATOMS: atom_id res chain seq x y z
N MET A 1 15.82 15.39 -17.74
CA MET A 1 16.25 16.35 -16.70
C MET A 1 16.60 15.51 -15.48
N VAL A 2 17.88 15.44 -15.09
CA VAL A 2 18.29 14.67 -13.91
C VAL A 2 18.10 15.57 -12.71
N ASP A 3 16.95 15.46 -12.06
CA ASP A 3 16.69 16.19 -10.82
C ASP A 3 17.53 15.56 -9.71
N PHE A 4 18.56 16.29 -9.26
CA PHE A 4 19.25 15.93 -8.04
C PHE A 4 18.34 16.27 -6.87
N PHE A 5 17.64 15.26 -6.33
CA PHE A 5 16.75 15.34 -5.16
C PHE A 5 17.41 15.84 -3.86
N ASN A 6 18.66 16.28 -3.92
CA ASN A 6 19.48 16.55 -2.76
C ASN A 6 19.99 18.00 -2.69
N SER A 7 20.37 18.50 -1.52
CA SER A 7 20.86 19.88 -1.42
C SER A 7 22.22 20.04 -2.09
N LYS A 8 22.48 21.20 -2.72
CA LYS A 8 23.82 21.55 -3.23
C LYS A 8 24.89 21.44 -2.14
N LYS A 9 24.50 21.69 -0.88
CA LYS A 9 25.37 21.58 0.29
C LYS A 9 25.73 20.13 0.60
N PHE A 10 24.81 19.18 0.50
CA PHE A 10 25.07 17.75 0.62
C PHE A 10 25.99 17.24 -0.49
N ILE A 11 25.70 17.59 -1.75
CA ILE A 11 26.53 17.19 -2.90
C ILE A 11 27.98 17.65 -2.71
N ARG A 12 28.18 18.84 -2.13
CA ARG A 12 29.50 19.42 -1.90
C ARG A 12 30.24 18.87 -0.67
N THR A 13 29.53 18.49 0.39
CA THR A 13 30.17 18.16 1.68
C THR A 13 30.11 16.69 2.06
N GLY A 14 29.26 15.89 1.41
CA GLY A 14 28.97 14.51 1.82
C GLY A 14 28.29 14.39 3.19
N ASN A 15 28.01 15.51 3.88
CA ASN A 15 27.45 15.49 5.22
C ASN A 15 25.93 15.25 5.14
N HIS A 16 25.53 14.04 5.57
CA HIS A 16 24.15 13.55 5.56
C HIS A 16 23.13 14.42 6.31
N ILE A 17 23.55 15.27 7.26
CA ILE A 17 22.65 16.26 7.92
C ILE A 17 22.10 17.27 6.90
N ASN A 18 22.85 17.55 5.84
CA ASN A 18 22.40 18.45 4.77
C ASN A 18 21.68 17.69 3.66
N SER A 19 21.52 16.37 3.79
CA SER A 19 20.80 15.58 2.80
C SER A 19 19.32 15.97 2.82
N LYS A 20 18.75 16.32 1.66
CA LYS A 20 17.30 16.43 1.51
C LYS A 20 16.62 15.06 1.37
N VAL A 21 17.41 14.00 1.23
CA VAL A 21 16.96 12.61 1.20
C VAL A 21 17.43 11.96 2.51
N GLY A 22 16.55 11.92 3.51
CA GLY A 22 16.75 11.23 4.78
C GLY A 22 15.59 10.27 5.05
N SER A 23 15.72 9.38 6.04
CA SER A 23 14.57 8.63 6.56
C SER A 23 13.49 9.63 6.96
N GLY A 24 12.21 9.33 6.74
CA GLY A 24 11.09 10.25 7.01
C GLY A 24 10.88 10.58 8.49
N GLY A 25 11.85 10.30 9.35
CA GLY A 25 11.75 10.28 10.80
C GLY A 25 11.30 8.93 11.35
N ILE A 26 11.35 8.81 12.67
CA ILE A 26 10.81 7.68 13.42
C ILE A 26 9.83 8.24 14.45
N LEU A 27 8.62 7.72 14.47
CA LEU A 27 7.64 7.96 15.53
C LEU A 27 7.73 6.84 16.55
N ILE A 28 7.82 7.21 17.83
CA ILE A 28 7.84 6.27 18.95
C ILE A 28 6.58 6.51 19.78
N GLU A 29 5.70 5.52 19.82
CA GLU A 29 4.49 5.57 20.62
C GLU A 29 4.84 5.48 22.11
N ARG A 30 4.56 6.54 22.87
CA ARG A 30 4.93 6.61 24.30
C ARG A 30 4.38 5.47 25.16
N LYS A 31 3.18 4.98 24.87
CA LYS A 31 2.50 3.95 25.68
C LYS A 31 2.95 2.53 25.33
N SER A 32 3.08 2.21 24.05
CA SER A 32 3.40 0.86 23.57
C SER A 32 4.90 0.64 23.35
N GLY A 33 5.68 1.73 23.24
CA GLY A 33 7.08 1.67 22.80
C GLY A 33 7.23 1.31 21.32
N ARG A 34 6.14 1.25 20.55
CA ARG A 34 6.18 0.87 19.13
C ARG A 34 6.93 1.91 18.32
N HIS A 35 7.83 1.44 17.47
CA HIS A 35 8.57 2.27 16.52
C HIS A 35 7.91 2.20 15.15
N ILE A 36 7.66 3.36 14.55
CA ILE A 36 7.12 3.51 13.20
C ILE A 36 8.13 4.34 12.41
N SER A 37 8.85 3.68 11.51
CA SER A 37 9.82 4.35 10.64
C SER A 37 9.12 4.84 9.38
N PHE A 38 9.19 6.13 9.11
CA PHE A 38 8.65 6.70 7.89
C PHE A 38 9.68 6.65 6.76
N SER A 39 9.18 6.57 5.53
CA SER A 39 10.01 6.70 4.33
C SER A 39 10.11 8.18 3.91
N SER A 40 10.96 8.45 2.92
CA SER A 40 11.13 9.79 2.32
C SER A 40 10.02 10.19 1.34
N ALA A 41 8.99 9.35 1.18
CA ALA A 41 7.96 9.54 0.15
C ALA A 41 6.91 10.60 0.49
N TYR A 42 6.77 10.97 1.77
CA TYR A 42 5.83 11.98 2.24
C TYR A 42 6.53 12.96 3.19
N SER A 43 5.99 14.17 3.28
CA SER A 43 6.41 15.16 4.27
C SER A 43 6.09 14.71 5.71
N CYS A 44 6.69 15.34 6.72
CA CYS A 44 6.42 15.03 8.13
C CYS A 44 4.92 15.16 8.47
N ASP A 45 4.27 16.24 8.04
CA ASP A 45 2.85 16.47 8.30
C ASP A 45 1.95 15.43 7.62
N GLU A 46 2.30 14.99 6.41
CA GLU A 46 1.59 13.90 5.73
C GLU A 46 1.79 12.57 6.46
N ASN A 47 3.01 12.26 6.90
CA ASN A 47 3.31 11.06 7.69
C ASN A 47 2.48 11.00 8.97
N LEU A 48 2.38 12.12 9.69
CA LEU A 48 1.56 12.23 10.90
C LEU A 48 0.08 12.03 10.58
N LYS A 49 -0.45 12.62 9.50
CA LYS A 49 -1.84 12.41 9.08
C LYS A 49 -2.12 10.94 8.70
N ILE A 50 -1.18 10.26 8.05
CA ILE A 50 -1.30 8.83 7.71
C ILE A 50 -1.35 7.99 8.99
N TYR A 51 -0.50 8.31 9.96
CA TYR A 51 -0.51 7.67 11.28
C TYR A 51 -1.83 7.90 12.02
N GLU A 52 -2.33 9.13 12.08
CA GLU A 52 -3.59 9.50 12.74
C GLU A 52 -4.82 8.80 12.11
N LYS A 53 -4.79 8.57 10.80
CA LYS A 53 -5.81 7.76 10.09
C LYS A 53 -5.77 6.27 10.44
N GLY A 54 -4.74 5.82 11.17
CA GLY A 54 -4.57 4.44 11.60
C GLY A 54 -4.02 3.51 10.53
N TYR A 55 -3.59 4.01 9.37
CA TYR A 55 -3.09 3.15 8.28
C TYR A 55 -1.76 2.45 8.61
N LEU A 56 -1.06 2.92 9.64
CA LEU A 56 0.19 2.32 10.12
C LEU A 56 -0.02 1.43 11.35
N LYS A 57 -1.28 1.17 11.73
CA LYS A 57 -1.59 0.32 12.89
C LYS A 57 -1.16 -1.13 12.67
N TYR A 58 -1.17 -1.64 11.45
CA TYR A 58 -0.70 -2.98 11.12
C TYR A 58 0.34 -2.92 9.99
N GLU A 59 1.22 -3.91 9.92
CA GLU A 59 2.24 -3.99 8.85
C GLU A 59 1.59 -4.28 7.50
N ASP A 60 0.64 -5.21 7.50
CA ASP A 60 -0.11 -5.64 6.32
C ASP A 60 -1.61 -5.59 6.58
N TRP A 61 -2.35 -5.19 5.55
CA TRP A 61 -3.79 -5.02 5.59
C TRP A 61 -4.50 -5.89 4.57
N ASP A 62 -5.66 -6.38 4.98
CA ASP A 62 -6.68 -6.94 4.10
C ASP A 62 -7.79 -5.93 3.87
N ILE A 63 -8.29 -5.90 2.64
CA ILE A 63 -9.56 -5.25 2.28
C ILE A 63 -10.58 -6.33 1.94
N GLU A 64 -11.72 -6.31 2.63
CA GLU A 64 -12.87 -7.15 2.31
C GLU A 64 -13.98 -6.29 1.74
N ILE A 65 -14.34 -6.55 0.49
CA ILE A 65 -15.46 -5.90 -0.19
C ILE A 65 -16.71 -6.72 0.09
N THR A 66 -17.68 -6.09 0.73
CA THR A 66 -18.94 -6.73 1.14
C THR A 66 -20.07 -6.42 0.16
N LYS A 67 -20.05 -5.24 -0.45
CA LYS A 67 -21.10 -4.80 -1.38
C LYS A 67 -20.53 -3.88 -2.46
N ILE A 68 -21.10 -3.93 -3.64
CA ILE A 68 -20.70 -3.10 -4.78
C ILE A 68 -21.92 -2.30 -5.23
N SER A 69 -21.78 -0.97 -5.30
CA SER A 69 -22.80 -0.09 -5.89
C SER A 69 -22.52 0.18 -7.36
N ASN A 70 -21.24 0.27 -7.75
CA ASN A 70 -20.82 0.48 -9.14
C ASN A 70 -19.61 -0.38 -9.52
N LEU A 71 -19.85 -1.50 -10.18
CA LEU A 71 -18.81 -2.48 -10.53
C LEU A 71 -17.66 -1.89 -11.36
N ARG A 72 -17.96 -1.03 -12.33
CA ARG A 72 -16.92 -0.46 -13.20
C ARG A 72 -15.98 0.44 -12.39
N VAL A 73 -16.56 1.36 -11.62
CA VAL A 73 -15.80 2.30 -10.79
C VAL A 73 -15.02 1.56 -9.69
N THR A 74 -15.62 0.52 -9.10
CA THR A 74 -14.92 -0.32 -8.12
C THR A 74 -13.71 -1.01 -8.73
N VAL A 75 -13.84 -1.65 -9.90
CA VAL A 75 -12.70 -2.30 -10.56
C VAL A 75 -11.62 -1.28 -10.90
N ASP A 76 -11.99 -0.12 -11.46
CA ASP A 76 -11.02 0.92 -11.82
C ASP A 76 -10.28 1.47 -10.58
N ALA A 77 -10.96 1.60 -9.44
CA ALA A 77 -10.34 2.00 -8.18
C ALA A 77 -9.42 0.90 -7.61
N LEU A 78 -9.84 -0.37 -7.65
CA LEU A 78 -9.02 -1.49 -7.20
C LEU A 78 -7.76 -1.71 -8.05
N LEU A 79 -7.82 -1.43 -9.36
CA LEU A 79 -6.64 -1.47 -10.22
C LEU A 79 -5.57 -0.47 -9.77
N LYS A 80 -5.97 0.68 -9.21
CA LYS A 80 -5.02 1.68 -8.67
C LYS A 80 -4.32 1.20 -7.40
N LEU A 81 -4.95 0.32 -6.63
CA LEU A 81 -4.33 -0.31 -5.47
C LEU A 81 -3.25 -1.34 -5.85
N LYS A 82 -3.08 -1.64 -7.15
CA LYS A 82 -2.05 -2.57 -7.67
C LYS A 82 -2.02 -3.92 -6.96
N LEU A 83 -3.20 -4.41 -6.57
CA LEU A 83 -3.37 -5.71 -5.92
C LEU A 83 -2.68 -6.80 -6.75
N SER A 84 -1.93 -7.69 -6.09
CA SER A 84 -1.15 -8.73 -6.76
C SER A 84 -1.34 -10.09 -6.12
N PHE A 85 -1.25 -11.15 -6.93
CA PHE A 85 -1.24 -12.55 -6.52
C PHE A 85 0.07 -13.20 -6.94
N VAL A 86 0.41 -14.33 -6.33
CA VAL A 86 1.66 -15.05 -6.63
C VAL A 86 1.37 -16.25 -7.50
N VAL A 87 2.05 -16.36 -8.64
CA VAL A 87 2.03 -17.54 -9.49
C VAL A 87 3.33 -18.32 -9.29
N PRO A 88 3.27 -19.61 -8.90
CA PRO A 88 4.45 -20.47 -8.89
C PRO A 88 4.83 -20.82 -10.33
N GLU A 89 6.09 -20.61 -10.69
CA GLU A 89 6.66 -20.98 -11.97
C GLU A 89 7.89 -21.87 -11.74
N GLU A 90 7.94 -23.05 -12.36
CA GLU A 90 9.08 -23.95 -12.24
C GLU A 90 10.09 -23.67 -13.36
N ALA A 91 11.33 -23.38 -12.98
CA ALA A 91 12.44 -23.24 -13.91
C ALA A 91 13.73 -23.77 -13.28
N ASN A 92 14.45 -24.63 -14.02
CA ASN A 92 15.71 -25.24 -13.59
C ASN A 92 15.61 -25.97 -12.23
N GLY A 93 14.53 -26.74 -12.01
CA GLY A 93 14.30 -27.48 -10.76
C GLY A 93 14.01 -26.61 -9.54
N THR A 94 13.76 -25.30 -9.73
CA THR A 94 13.41 -24.36 -8.66
C THR A 94 12.02 -23.77 -8.89
N ILE A 95 11.20 -23.73 -7.84
CA ILE A 95 9.87 -23.08 -7.87
C ILE A 95 10.03 -21.61 -7.53
N TRP A 96 9.86 -20.75 -8.53
CA TRP A 96 9.88 -19.30 -8.41
C TRP A 96 8.49 -18.78 -8.08
N LYS A 97 8.40 -17.81 -7.16
CA LYS A 97 7.16 -17.14 -6.79
C LYS A 97 7.09 -15.80 -7.51
N ILE A 98 6.39 -15.75 -8.63
CA ILE A 98 6.32 -14.54 -9.46
C ILE A 98 5.05 -13.74 -9.12
N PRO A 99 5.18 -12.51 -8.61
CA PRO A 99 4.02 -11.66 -8.36
C PRO A 99 3.41 -11.17 -9.68
N ARG A 100 2.09 -11.25 -9.79
CA ARG A 100 1.30 -10.73 -10.91
C ARG A 100 0.20 -9.83 -10.40
N THR A 101 0.07 -8.66 -11.00
CA THR A 101 -1.02 -7.71 -10.68
C THR A 101 -2.32 -8.18 -11.29
N TYR A 102 -3.43 -8.07 -10.55
CA TYR A 102 -4.74 -8.39 -11.10
C TYR A 102 -5.10 -7.49 -12.28
N LYS A 103 -5.67 -8.09 -13.32
CA LYS A 103 -6.24 -7.41 -14.47
C LYS A 103 -7.74 -7.18 -14.27
N TYR A 104 -8.30 -6.27 -15.06
CA TYR A 104 -9.72 -5.93 -15.03
C TYR A 104 -10.65 -7.16 -15.03
N LYS A 105 -10.39 -8.12 -15.93
CA LYS A 105 -11.21 -9.35 -16.05
C LYS A 105 -11.14 -10.22 -14.79
N GLU A 106 -9.97 -10.30 -14.15
CA GLU A 106 -9.75 -11.12 -12.95
C GLU A 106 -10.44 -10.49 -11.74
N LEU A 107 -10.28 -9.17 -11.55
CA LEU A 107 -11.00 -8.43 -10.52
C LEU A 107 -12.51 -8.55 -10.70
N LYS A 108 -13.01 -8.36 -11.93
CA LYS A 108 -14.44 -8.50 -12.23
C LYS A 108 -14.96 -9.90 -11.86
N ARG A 109 -14.19 -10.95 -12.17
CA ARG A 109 -14.56 -12.34 -11.83
C ARG A 109 -14.59 -12.55 -10.31
N LYS A 110 -13.61 -12.02 -9.57
CA LYS A 110 -13.57 -12.13 -8.11
C LYS A 110 -14.70 -11.36 -7.43
N LEU A 111 -14.95 -10.14 -7.87
CA LEU A 111 -16.03 -9.29 -7.36
C LEU A 111 -17.43 -9.85 -7.63
N ALA A 112 -17.58 -10.82 -8.54
CA ALA A 112 -18.84 -11.53 -8.73
C ALA A 112 -19.19 -12.47 -7.57
N LYS A 113 -18.21 -12.82 -6.72
CA LYS A 113 -18.37 -13.72 -5.57
C LYS A 113 -18.17 -12.94 -4.27
N LEU A 114 -19.14 -12.09 -3.93
CA LEU A 114 -19.11 -11.33 -2.67
C LEU A 114 -19.54 -12.20 -1.48
N PRO A 115 -19.00 -11.94 -0.27
CA PRO A 115 -17.90 -11.00 0.02
C PRO A 115 -16.56 -11.55 -0.49
N VAL A 116 -15.67 -10.65 -0.92
CA VAL A 116 -14.33 -11.03 -1.40
C VAL A 116 -13.25 -10.26 -0.65
N LYS A 117 -12.17 -10.95 -0.30
CA LYS A 117 -11.03 -10.41 0.41
C LYS A 117 -9.81 -10.30 -0.51
N PHE A 118 -9.06 -9.22 -0.35
CA PHE A 118 -7.77 -9.03 -0.98
C PHE A 118 -6.74 -8.60 0.05
N ASN A 119 -5.55 -9.18 -0.04
CA ASN A 119 -4.36 -8.66 0.63
C ASN A 119 -3.89 -7.40 -0.13
N VAL A 120 -3.87 -6.27 0.57
CA VAL A 120 -3.38 -4.97 0.06
C VAL A 120 -1.93 -4.73 0.46
N GLY A 121 -1.49 -5.38 1.55
CA GLY A 121 -0.16 -5.21 2.12
C GLY A 121 -0.06 -3.90 2.90
N ASN A 122 1.11 -3.28 2.83
CA ASN A 122 1.40 -2.04 3.53
C ASN A 122 0.65 -0.84 2.91
N LEU A 123 -0.15 -0.14 3.71
CA LEU A 123 -0.98 0.98 3.26
C LEU A 123 -0.23 2.33 3.17
N TYR A 124 1.02 2.42 3.60
CA TYR A 124 1.76 3.70 3.64
C TYR A 124 1.76 4.41 2.29
N PHE A 125 2.06 3.68 1.21
CA PHE A 125 2.09 4.21 -0.15
C PHE A 125 0.73 4.22 -0.86
N LEU A 126 -0.27 3.52 -0.31
CA LEU A 126 -1.60 3.33 -0.93
C LEU A 126 -2.69 4.14 -0.22
N CYS A 127 -2.32 4.95 0.76
CA CYS A 127 -3.25 5.71 1.58
C CYS A 127 -4.13 6.67 0.75
N LYS A 128 -3.57 7.29 -0.30
CA LYS A 128 -4.29 8.21 -1.19
C LYS A 128 -5.31 7.48 -2.07
N GLU A 129 -4.94 6.34 -2.62
CA GLU A 129 -5.81 5.49 -3.42
C GLU A 129 -6.95 4.93 -2.58
N LEU A 130 -6.65 4.54 -1.33
CA LEU A 130 -7.64 4.06 -0.38
C LEU A 130 -8.61 5.16 0.06
N ASP A 131 -8.11 6.36 0.33
CA ASP A 131 -8.97 7.53 0.61
C ASP A 131 -9.86 7.86 -0.58
N THR A 132 -9.34 7.77 -1.80
CA THR A 132 -10.13 7.94 -3.04
C THR A 132 -11.22 6.88 -3.13
N LEU A 133 -10.93 5.61 -2.81
CA LEU A 133 -11.92 4.54 -2.77
C LEU A 133 -13.05 4.84 -1.76
N LYS A 134 -12.71 5.39 -0.59
CA LYS A 134 -13.70 5.82 0.42
C LYS A 134 -14.59 6.95 -0.10
N ILE A 135 -13.99 7.96 -0.74
CA ILE A 135 -14.72 9.14 -1.27
C ILE A 135 -15.65 8.75 -2.41
N LEU A 136 -15.24 7.85 -3.29
CA LEU A 136 -16.06 7.43 -4.44
C LEU A 136 -17.33 6.69 -4.04
N GLY A 137 -17.39 6.06 -2.87
CA GLY A 137 -18.57 5.33 -2.39
C GLY A 137 -19.04 4.22 -3.33
N CYS A 138 -18.16 3.72 -4.20
CA CYS A 138 -18.52 2.72 -5.24
C CYS A 138 -18.69 1.30 -4.68
N CYS A 139 -18.24 1.06 -3.45
CA CYS A 139 -18.37 -0.21 -2.75
C CYS A 139 -18.32 0.01 -1.23
N GLU A 140 -18.94 -0.92 -0.49
CA GLU A 140 -18.75 -1.05 0.95
C GLU A 140 -17.60 -2.03 1.20
N PHE A 141 -16.67 -1.64 2.08
CA PHE A 141 -15.52 -2.47 2.41
C PHE A 141 -15.10 -2.32 3.86
N LYS A 142 -14.38 -3.34 4.35
CA LYS A 142 -13.76 -3.37 5.67
C LYS A 142 -12.26 -3.51 5.53
N LEU A 143 -11.52 -2.83 6.41
CA LEU A 143 -10.08 -2.97 6.53
C LEU A 143 -9.76 -3.76 7.79
N MET A 144 -8.91 -4.76 7.65
CA MET A 144 -8.53 -5.68 8.72
C MET A 144 -7.03 -5.91 8.69
N GLU A 145 -6.47 -6.29 9.83
CA GLU A 145 -5.10 -6.80 9.89
C GLU A 145 -4.99 -8.07 9.04
N ASN A 146 -3.95 -8.16 8.22
CA ASN A 146 -3.68 -9.38 7.48
C ASN A 146 -3.11 -10.45 8.43
N MET A 147 -3.86 -11.53 8.63
CA MET A 147 -3.46 -12.68 9.46
C MET A 147 -2.88 -13.82 8.60
N GLY A 148 -2.22 -13.50 7.49
CA GLY A 148 -1.67 -14.46 6.52
C GLY A 148 -2.55 -14.72 5.29
N CYS A 149 -3.55 -13.88 5.01
CA CYS A 149 -4.35 -14.00 3.79
C CYS A 149 -3.47 -13.76 2.56
N LYS A 150 -3.54 -14.65 1.58
CA LYS A 150 -2.82 -14.54 0.31
C LYS A 150 -3.82 -14.37 -0.83
N ASN A 151 -3.45 -13.49 -1.75
CA ASN A 151 -4.20 -13.30 -2.98
C ASN A 151 -4.04 -14.53 -3.89
N ASP A 152 -5.17 -15.08 -4.27
CA ASP A 152 -5.36 -16.23 -5.16
C ASP A 152 -6.04 -15.83 -6.50
N ILE A 153 -5.97 -16.71 -7.48
CA ILE A 153 -6.44 -16.50 -8.87
C ILE A 153 -7.97 -16.56 -8.98
#